data_AF-A0A5K0XIC0-F1
#
_entry.id   AF-A0A5K0XIC0-F1
#
_cell.length_a   1.000
_cell.length_b   1.000
_cell.length_c   1.000
_cell.angle_alpha   90.00
_cell.angle_beta   90.00
_cell.angle_gamma   90.00
#
_symmetry.space_group_name_H-M   'P 1'
#
loop_
_entity.id
_entity.type
_entity.pdbx_description
1 polymer ?
#
loop_
_entity_poly.entity_id
_entity_poly.type
_entity_poly.pdbx_seq_one_letter_code
_entity_poly.pdbx_strand_id
1 'polypeptide(L)' 'MPPFRNRYMVVEAFLDPNRDFAGDETIILTQFNVSKAIKDSIQFNFGKCGLAASLGSFH' A
#
# COMPACT_ATOMS: atom_id res chain seq x y z
N MET A 1 -23.56 4.51 -19.85
CA MET A 1 -22.85 4.04 -18.63
C MET A 1 -22.24 5.26 -17.96
N PRO A 2 -22.52 5.54 -16.68
CA PRO A 2 -21.93 6.70 -16.01
C PRO A 2 -20.41 6.58 -15.93
N PRO A 3 -19.67 7.70 -15.98
CA PRO A 3 -18.21 7.69 -15.93
C PRO A 3 -17.72 7.18 -14.57
N PHE A 4 -16.59 6.49 -14.58
CA PHE A 4 -15.92 6.06 -13.35
C PHE A 4 -15.47 7.31 -12.57
N ARG A 5 -15.72 7.33 -11.25
CA ARG A 5 -15.31 8.43 -10.38
C ARG A 5 -14.13 8.01 -9.52
N ASN A 6 -12.95 8.54 -9.85
CA ASN A 6 -11.75 8.30 -9.07
C ASN A 6 -11.84 8.96 -7.70
N ARG A 7 -11.31 8.28 -6.69
CA ARG A 7 -11.07 8.82 -5.36
C ARG A 7 -9.56 8.78 -5.11
N TYR A 8 -9.02 9.89 -4.61
CA TYR A 8 -7.60 10.04 -4.33
C TYR A 8 -7.37 10.14 -2.82
N MET A 9 -6.27 9.56 -2.35
CA MET A 9 -5.85 9.58 -0.95
C MET A 9 -4.37 10.01 -0.91
N VAL A 10 -4.03 10.87 0.05
CA VAL A 10 -2.65 11.22 0.39
C VAL A 10 -2.31 10.50 1.70
N VAL A 11 -1.16 9.84 1.73
CA VAL A 11 -0.67 9.09 2.90
C VAL A 11 0.74 9.57 3.21
N GLU A 12 1.01 9.80 4.49
CA GLU A 12 2.33 10.15 5.00
C GLU A 12 2.89 8.95 5.78
N ALA A 13 4.14 8.60 5.52
CA ALA A 13 4.85 7.55 6.25
C ALA A 13 5.89 8.19 7.16
N PHE A 14 5.77 7.95 8.46
CA PHE A 14 6.74 8.41 9.47
C PHE A 14 7.76 7.31 9.72
N LEU A 15 9.05 7.68 9.63
CA LEU A 15 10.16 6.77 9.91
C LEU A 15 10.93 7.27 11.15
N ASP A 16 11.11 6.40 12.15
CA ASP A 16 11.97 6.65 13.30
C ASP A 16 13.40 6.24 12.96
N PRO A 17 14.35 7.18 12.89
CA PRO A 17 15.69 6.86 12.44
C PRO A 17 16.48 5.96 13.41
N ASN A 18 16.06 5.86 14.66
CA ASN A 18 16.70 4.99 15.64
C ASN A 18 16.17 3.54 15.60
N ARG A 19 15.00 3.32 14.98
CA ARG A 19 14.34 2.02 14.88
C ARG A 19 14.33 1.47 13.46
N ASP A 20 14.06 2.34 12.48
CA ASP A 20 13.78 1.96 11.10
C ASP A 20 15.02 1.94 10.19
N PHE A 21 16.17 2.42 10.71
CA PHE A 21 17.47 2.34 10.04
C PHE A 21 18.53 1.56 10.83
N ALA A 22 18.17 0.94 11.96
CA ALA A 22 19.11 0.20 12.81
C ALA A 22 19.05 -1.31 12.52
N GLY A 23 20.00 -1.83 11.73
CA GLY A 23 20.16 -3.27 11.45
C GLY A 23 19.90 -3.67 9.99
N ASP A 24 19.78 -4.98 9.73
CA ASP A 24 19.52 -5.55 8.39
C ASP A 24 18.11 -5.25 7.84
N GLU A 25 17.21 -4.68 8.66
CA GLU A 25 15.82 -4.38 8.30
C GLU A 25 15.65 -2.92 7.82
N THR A 26 16.41 -2.52 6.80
CA THR A 26 16.27 -1.18 6.22
C THR A 26 14.92 -1.03 5.50
N ILE A 27 14.13 -0.03 5.88
CA ILE A 27 12.88 0.31 5.18
C ILE A 27 13.21 1.06 3.88
N ILE A 28 13.07 0.35 2.75
CA ILE A 28 13.28 0.95 1.41
C ILE A 28 11.95 1.44 0.85
N LEU A 29 11.74 2.76 0.87
CA LEU A 29 10.55 3.41 0.30
C LEU A 29 10.65 3.51 -1.23
N THR A 30 9.98 2.60 -1.93
CA THR A 30 9.75 2.67 -3.38
C THR A 30 8.27 2.56 -3.67
N GLN A 31 7.83 3.04 -4.84
CA GLN A 31 6.44 2.86 -5.29
C GLN A 31 6.03 1.39 -5.27
N PHE A 32 6.93 0.49 -5.68
CA PHE A 32 6.70 -0.95 -5.67
C PHE A 32 6.51 -1.49 -4.25
N ASN A 33 7.43 -1.20 -3.33
CA ASN A 33 7.36 -1.71 -1.96
C ASN A 33 6.12 -1.20 -1.22
N VAL A 34 5.78 0.09 -1.39
CA VAL A 34 4.58 0.69 -0.78
C VAL A 34 3.32 0.08 -1.37
N SER A 35 3.22 -0.03 -2.71
CA SER A 35 2.05 -0.64 -3.37
C SER A 35 1.89 -2.11 -2.98
N LYS A 36 3.00 -2.86 -2.90
CA LYS A 36 3.00 -4.25 -2.45
C LYS A 36 2.54 -4.38 -1.00
N ALA A 37 3.08 -3.57 -0.08
CA ALA A 37 2.67 -3.59 1.33
C ALA A 37 1.17 -3.29 1.50
N ILE A 38 0.63 -2.32 0.76
CA ILE A 38 -0.81 -2.01 0.77
C ILE A 38 -1.63 -3.19 0.22
N LYS A 39 -1.24 -3.77 -0.92
CA LYS A 39 -1.93 -4.93 -1.53
C LYS A 39 -1.90 -6.16 -0.62
N ASP A 40 -0.74 -6.46 -0.03
CA ASP A 40 -0.55 -7.56 0.91
C ASP A 40 -1.43 -7.36 2.17
N SER A 41 -1.49 -6.14 2.69
CA SER A 41 -2.35 -5.79 3.83
C SER A 41 -3.84 -5.94 3.49
N ILE A 42 -4.28 -5.52 2.30
CA ILE A 42 -5.67 -5.72 1.87
C ILE A 42 -5.99 -7.21 1.77
N GLN A 43 -5.09 -8.02 1.21
CA GLN A 43 -5.30 -9.46 1.12
C GLN A 43 -5.36 -10.12 2.50
N PHE A 44 -4.49 -9.72 3.43
CA PHE A 44 -4.47 -10.26 4.79
C PHE A 44 -5.76 -9.94 5.55
N ASN A 45 -6.28 -8.72 5.42
CA ASN A 45 -7.45 -8.26 6.17
C ASN A 45 -8.81 -8.53 5.49
N PHE A 46 -8.87 -8.53 4.15
CA PHE A 46 -10.11 -8.63 3.36
C PHE A 46 -10.13 -9.79 2.36
N GLY A 47 -9.08 -10.62 2.36
CA GLY A 47 -8.97 -11.81 1.51
C GLY A 47 -8.76 -11.49 0.03
N LYS A 48 -8.78 -12.55 -0.79
CA LYS A 48 -8.55 -12.47 -2.24
C LYS A 48 -9.62 -11.63 -2.96
N CYS A 49 -10.88 -11.70 -2.51
CA CYS A 49 -11.97 -10.91 -3.10
C CYS A 49 -11.80 -9.42 -2.81
N GLY A 50 -11.39 -9.04 -1.59
CA GLY A 50 -11.11 -7.64 -1.24
C GLY A 50 -9.95 -7.08 -2.05
N LEU A 51 -8.87 -7.85 -2.20
CA LEU A 51 -7.76 -7.47 -3.07
C LEU A 51 -8.22 -7.29 -4.53
N ALA A 52 -8.91 -8.28 -5.11
CA ALA A 52 -9.38 -8.22 -6.49
C ALA A 52 -10.29 -7.02 -6.76
N ALA A 53 -11.19 -6.68 -5.84
CA ALA A 53 -12.04 -5.50 -5.96
C ALA A 53 -11.27 -4.17 -5.95
N SER A 54 -10.13 -4.11 -5.26
CA SER A 54 -9.29 -2.91 -5.19
C SER A 54 -8.36 -2.73 -6.40
N LEU A 55 -7.89 -3.82 -7.02
CA LEU A 55 -6.87 -3.79 -8.09
C LEU A 55 -7.32 -3.03 -9.34
N GLY A 56 -8.62 -3.02 -9.65
CA GLY A 56 -9.15 -2.28 -10.81
C GLY A 56 -9.03 -0.76 -10.68
N SER A 57 -8.79 -0.24 -9.47
CA SER A 57 -8.64 1.21 -9.21
C SER A 57 -7.30 1.57 -8.57
N PHE A 58 -6.63 0.61 -7.94
CA PHE A 58 -5.36 0.78 -7.26
C PHE A 58 -4.22 0.11 -8.04
N HIS A 59 -3.73 0.83 -9.07
CA HIS A 59 -2.64 0.39 -9.94
C HIS A 59 -1.26 0.68 -9.32
#